data_AF-A0A4U0S126-F1
#
_entry.id   AF-A0A4U0S126-F1
#
_cell.length_a   1.000
_cell.length_b   1.000
_cell.length_c   1.000
_cell.angle_alpha   90.00
_cell.angle_beta   90.00
_cell.angle_gamma   90.00
#
_symmetry.space_group_name_H-M   'P 1'
#
loop_
_entity.id
_entity.type
_entity.pdbx_description
1 polymer ?
#
loop_
_entity_poly.entity_id
_entity_poly.type
_entity_poly.pdbx_seq_one_letter_code
_entity_poly.pdbx_strand_id
1 'polypeptide(L)'
;MAARDAGTSGAVPCPGEPDVTQDRPTSLAPHDAADDEFAFACSLLLPHTGWGSTFGPDGQVASVRLWDGDGSWADVAYGTVRQAGPCRLWDRVEELWAQVTGDDATPPARYRYGMTVTPDGSTVWLDDPGSTL
;
A
#
# COMPACT_ATOMS: atom_id res chain seq x y z
N MET A 1 -22.15 11.38 -3.02
CA MET A 1 -21.48 10.09 -3.29
C MET A 1 -22.15 9.50 -4.52
N ALA A 2 -21.51 9.59 -5.69
CA ALA A 2 -22.05 8.95 -6.89
C ALA A 2 -21.81 7.45 -6.79
N ALA A 3 -22.84 6.63 -6.98
CA ALA A 3 -22.69 5.19 -7.08
C ALA A 3 -21.77 4.87 -8.27
N ARG A 4 -20.90 3.87 -8.10
CA ARG A 4 -20.02 3.37 -9.17
C ARG A 4 -20.86 2.91 -10.36
N ASP A 5 -20.37 3.15 -11.59
CA ASP A 5 -21.01 2.63 -12.80
C ASP A 5 -21.07 1.09 -12.75
N ALA A 6 -22.25 0.56 -13.04
CA ALA A 6 -22.51 -0.87 -13.03
C ALA A 6 -21.59 -1.58 -14.05
N GLY A 7 -20.79 -2.55 -13.57
CA GLY A 7 -19.94 -3.40 -14.40
C GLY A 7 -18.44 -3.03 -14.41
N THR A 8 -18.03 -2.01 -13.67
CA THR A 8 -16.60 -1.74 -13.42
C THR A 8 -16.17 -2.39 -12.10
N SER A 9 -15.00 -3.04 -12.06
CA SER A 9 -14.47 -3.66 -10.82
C SER A 9 -14.12 -2.63 -9.73
N GLY A 10 -14.17 -1.33 -10.03
CA GLY A 10 -13.63 -0.26 -9.20
C GLY A 10 -12.10 -0.29 -9.05
N ALA A 11 -11.41 -1.19 -9.75
CA ALA A 11 -9.96 -1.30 -9.75
C ALA A 11 -9.37 -0.23 -10.67
N VAL A 12 -8.35 0.48 -10.19
CA VAL A 12 -7.56 1.39 -11.02
C VAL A 12 -6.79 0.52 -12.03
N PRO A 13 -6.96 0.71 -13.35
CA PRO A 13 -6.20 -0.03 -14.34
C PRO A 13 -4.70 0.21 -14.15
N CYS A 14 -3.90 -0.86 -14.22
CA CYS A 14 -2.45 -0.74 -14.11
C CYS A 14 -1.91 0.11 -15.27
N PRO A 15 -1.27 1.26 -15.00
CA PRO A 15 -0.66 2.07 -16.04
C PRO A 15 0.62 1.40 -16.55
N GLY A 16 1.07 1.84 -17.73
CA GLY A 16 2.44 1.58 -18.17
C GLY A 16 3.47 2.28 -17.27
N GLU A 17 4.75 2.02 -17.51
CA GLU A 17 5.83 2.72 -16.82
C GLU A 17 5.89 4.20 -17.24
N PRO A 18 6.00 5.15 -16.30
CA PRO A 18 6.15 6.58 -16.61
C PRO A 18 7.52 6.91 -17.23
N ASP A 19 7.54 7.90 -18.14
CA ASP A 19 8.77 8.35 -18.81
C ASP A 19 9.80 9.00 -17.85
N VAL A 20 9.31 9.64 -16.79
CA VAL A 20 10.15 10.33 -15.80
C VAL A 20 9.89 9.73 -14.42
N THR A 21 10.94 9.13 -13.86
CA THR A 21 10.95 8.53 -12.53
C THR A 21 12.06 9.12 -11.70
N GLN A 22 11.92 9.06 -10.38
CA GLN A 22 12.97 9.36 -9.42
C GLN A 22 13.29 8.12 -8.61
N ASP A 23 14.57 7.82 -8.53
CA ASP A 23 15.08 6.62 -7.87
C ASP A 23 15.59 6.98 -6.48
N ARG A 24 15.30 6.13 -5.49
CA ARG A 24 15.92 6.20 -4.17
C ARG A 24 16.06 4.81 -3.56
N PRO A 25 17.00 4.60 -2.63
CA PRO A 25 17.04 3.38 -1.84
C PRO A 25 15.79 3.23 -0.95
N THR A 26 15.42 1.99 -0.65
CA THR A 26 14.40 1.59 0.35
C THR A 26 14.96 0.47 1.22
N SER A 27 14.62 0.48 2.50
CA SER A 27 14.89 -0.64 3.42
C SER A 27 13.72 -1.62 3.54
N LEU A 28 12.51 -1.21 3.15
CA LEU A 28 11.36 -2.11 3.09
C LEU A 28 11.49 -3.01 1.86
N ALA A 29 11.58 -4.31 2.08
CA ALA A 29 11.77 -5.27 1.01
C ALA A 29 10.43 -5.64 0.34
N PRO A 30 10.41 -5.97 -0.97
CA PRO A 30 9.17 -6.25 -1.69
C PRO A 30 8.33 -7.40 -1.11
N HIS A 31 8.98 -8.45 -0.60
CA HIS A 31 8.30 -9.56 0.07
C HIS A 31 7.60 -9.15 1.37
N ASP A 32 8.20 -8.29 2.19
CA ASP A 32 7.58 -7.76 3.40
C ASP A 32 6.40 -6.84 3.05
N ALA A 33 6.54 -6.01 2.00
CA ALA A 33 5.45 -5.16 1.54
C ALA A 33 4.27 -5.94 0.95
N ALA A 34 4.51 -7.17 0.48
CA ALA A 34 3.50 -8.07 -0.06
C ALA A 34 3.01 -9.12 0.95
N ASP A 35 3.48 -9.05 2.21
CA ASP A 35 3.00 -9.89 3.30
C ASP A 35 1.47 -9.76 3.47
N ASP A 36 0.79 -10.86 3.79
CA ASP A 36 -0.68 -10.91 3.80
C ASP A 36 -1.30 -10.04 4.91
N GLU A 37 -0.65 -9.93 6.06
CA GLU A 37 -1.06 -9.09 7.16
C GLU A 37 -0.82 -7.61 6.85
N PHE A 38 0.33 -7.29 6.24
CA PHE A 38 0.61 -5.91 5.85
C PHE A 38 -0.23 -5.42 4.65
N ALA A 39 -0.47 -6.30 3.66
CA ALA A 39 -1.35 -6.01 2.54
C ALA A 39 -2.78 -5.69 3.01
N PHE A 40 -3.22 -6.32 4.11
CA PHE A 40 -4.48 -5.97 4.75
C PHE A 40 -4.47 -4.54 5.31
N ALA A 41 -3.41 -4.13 6.01
CA ALA A 41 -3.26 -2.75 6.50
C ALA A 41 -3.28 -1.73 5.35
N CYS A 42 -2.54 -2.02 4.26
CA CYS A 42 -2.54 -1.21 3.05
C CYS A 42 -3.94 -1.09 2.44
N SER A 43 -4.73 -2.16 2.42
CA SER A 43 -6.09 -2.13 1.87
C SER A 43 -7.05 -1.22 2.65
N LEU A 44 -6.80 -1.02 3.96
CA LEU A 44 -7.60 -0.16 4.82
C LEU A 44 -7.21 1.32 4.66
N LEU A 45 -5.90 1.59 4.61
CA LEU A 45 -5.36 2.94 4.74
C LEU A 45 -4.92 3.57 3.40
N LEU A 46 -4.75 2.75 2.36
CA LEU A 46 -4.44 3.16 0.99
C LEU A 46 -5.49 2.64 -0.02
N PRO A 47 -6.80 2.91 0.20
CA PRO A 47 -7.89 2.22 -0.50
C PRO A 47 -8.02 2.56 -2.01
N HIS A 48 -7.29 3.56 -2.49
CA HIS A 48 -7.26 3.97 -3.90
C HIS A 48 -5.99 3.52 -4.63
N THR A 49 -5.08 2.84 -3.94
CA THR A 49 -3.84 2.33 -4.53
C THR A 49 -4.06 0.94 -5.12
N GLY A 50 -3.77 0.79 -6.41
CA GLY A 50 -3.62 -0.50 -7.08
C GLY A 50 -2.25 -1.10 -6.79
N TRP A 51 -2.20 -2.43 -6.70
CA TRP A 51 -1.00 -3.20 -6.35
C TRP A 51 -0.77 -4.32 -7.37
N GLY A 52 0.50 -4.57 -7.68
CA GLY A 52 0.94 -5.71 -8.48
C GLY A 52 2.28 -6.22 -7.99
N SER A 53 2.45 -7.53 -7.97
CA SER A 53 3.70 -8.17 -7.60
C SER A 53 4.25 -9.02 -8.74
N THR A 54 5.58 -9.10 -8.82
CA THR A 54 6.24 -10.13 -9.62
C THR A 54 6.98 -11.09 -8.70
N PHE A 55 7.12 -12.33 -9.14
CA PHE A 55 7.76 -13.39 -8.38
C PHE A 55 9.09 -13.77 -9.01
N GLY A 56 10.10 -13.97 -8.16
CA GLY A 56 11.40 -14.48 -8.55
C GLY A 56 11.37 -15.98 -8.84
N PRO A 57 12.50 -16.56 -9.31
CA PRO A 57 12.62 -17.99 -9.58
C PRO A 57 12.42 -18.89 -8.35
N ASP A 58 12.61 -18.34 -7.16
CA ASP A 58 12.40 -18.97 -5.85
C ASP A 58 10.93 -18.92 -5.38
N GLY A 59 10.05 -18.30 -6.15
CA GLY A 59 8.65 -18.11 -5.82
C GLY A 59 8.40 -16.99 -4.79
N GLN A 60 9.44 -16.26 -4.37
CA GLN A 60 9.29 -15.10 -3.49
C GLN A 60 8.95 -13.86 -4.30
N VAL A 61 8.31 -12.87 -3.66
CA VAL A 61 8.02 -11.59 -4.31
C VAL A 61 9.32 -10.84 -4.58
N ALA A 62 9.62 -10.63 -5.86
CA ALA A 62 10.83 -9.97 -6.33
C ALA A 62 10.62 -8.46 -6.54
N SER A 63 9.41 -8.04 -6.90
CA SER A 63 9.09 -6.62 -7.05
C SER A 63 7.66 -6.24 -6.66
N VAL A 64 7.60 -5.05 -6.05
CA VAL A 64 6.47 -4.16 -5.74
C VAL A 64 6.02 -3.25 -6.89
N ARG A 65 4.78 -3.21 -7.39
CA ARG A 65 4.29 -2.06 -8.18
C ARG A 65 3.01 -1.48 -7.58
N LEU A 66 2.98 -0.15 -7.48
CA LEU A 66 1.87 0.66 -6.96
C LEU A 66 1.42 1.68 -8.01
N TRP A 67 0.13 1.97 -8.04
CA TRP A 67 -0.42 3.05 -8.86
C TRP A 67 -1.73 3.60 -8.27
N ASP A 68 -2.06 4.84 -8.59
CA ASP A 68 -3.35 5.48 -8.25
C ASP A 68 -3.91 6.20 -9.49
N GLY A 69 -5.20 6.54 -9.47
CA GLY A 69 -5.93 7.22 -10.54
C GLY A 69 -5.48 8.66 -10.79
N ASP A 70 -4.70 9.27 -9.88
CA ASP A 70 -4.10 10.60 -10.06
C ASP A 70 -2.78 10.58 -10.86
N GLY A 71 -2.34 9.39 -11.30
CA GLY A 71 -1.09 9.19 -12.03
C GLY A 71 0.13 8.96 -11.14
N SER A 72 -0.05 8.86 -9.82
CA SER A 72 1.00 8.43 -8.90
C SER A 72 1.37 6.98 -9.14
N TRP A 73 2.66 6.69 -9.07
CA TRP A 73 3.20 5.38 -9.43
C TRP A 73 4.49 5.09 -8.66
N ALA A 74 4.69 3.83 -8.28
CA ALA A 74 5.95 3.35 -7.75
C ALA A 74 6.26 1.92 -8.20
N ASP A 75 7.54 1.61 -8.42
CA ASP A 75 8.04 0.27 -8.69
C ASP A 75 9.27 0.02 -7.83
N VAL A 76 9.27 -1.09 -7.12
CA VAL A 76 10.24 -1.41 -6.08
C VAL A 76 10.85 -2.76 -6.38
N ALA A 77 12.15 -2.76 -6.59
CA ALA A 77 12.92 -3.97 -6.82
C ALA A 77 14.36 -3.77 -6.35
N TYR A 78 15.00 -4.84 -5.88
CA TYR A 78 16.43 -4.83 -5.56
C TYR A 78 16.88 -3.70 -4.61
N GLY A 79 16.07 -3.40 -3.57
CA GLY A 79 16.36 -2.35 -2.58
C GLY A 79 16.28 -0.92 -3.11
N THR A 80 15.75 -0.72 -4.31
CA THR A 80 15.54 0.58 -4.94
C THR A 80 14.06 0.74 -5.24
N VAL A 81 13.56 1.95 -5.02
CA VAL A 81 12.23 2.36 -5.46
C VAL A 81 12.37 3.44 -6.53
N ARG A 82 11.59 3.29 -7.59
CA ARG A 82 11.40 4.25 -8.67
C ARG A 82 9.99 4.82 -8.53
N GLN A 83 9.83 6.14 -8.42
CA GLN A 83 8.50 6.76 -8.24
C GLN A 83 8.25 7.91 -9.22
N ALA A 84 6.99 8.12 -9.56
CA ALA A 84 6.51 9.23 -10.38
C ALA A 84 5.14 9.71 -9.91
N GLY A 85 4.74 10.88 -10.43
CA GLY A 85 3.44 11.47 -10.17
C GLY A 85 3.37 12.34 -8.90
N PRO A 86 2.17 12.85 -8.56
CA PRO A 86 1.98 13.85 -7.52
C PRO A 86 2.15 13.31 -6.10
N CYS A 87 1.84 12.02 -5.87
CA CYS A 87 2.00 11.37 -4.57
C CYS A 87 3.17 10.38 -4.60
N ARG A 88 3.97 10.38 -3.54
CA ARG A 88 5.00 9.35 -3.31
C ARG A 88 4.36 8.14 -2.65
N LEU A 89 3.81 7.23 -3.46
CA LEU A 89 3.05 6.09 -2.96
C LEU A 89 3.89 5.17 -2.07
N TRP A 90 5.15 4.93 -2.43
CA TRP A 90 6.00 4.05 -1.62
C TRP A 90 6.41 4.69 -0.30
N ASP A 91 6.55 6.03 -0.25
CA ASP A 91 6.83 6.74 1.00
C ASP A 91 5.67 6.53 1.99
N ARG A 92 4.42 6.59 1.51
CA ARG A 92 3.24 6.28 2.34
C ARG A 92 3.20 4.83 2.82
N VAL A 93 3.66 3.90 1.99
CA VAL A 93 3.76 2.47 2.37
C VAL A 93 4.82 2.28 3.46
N GLU A 94 5.99 2.91 3.33
CA GLU A 94 7.03 2.85 4.37
C GLU A 94 6.60 3.51 5.67
N GLU A 95 5.92 4.67 5.60
CA GLU A 95 5.32 5.33 6.76
C GLU A 95 4.31 4.41 7.46
N LEU A 96 3.42 3.79 6.70
CA LEU A 96 2.44 2.84 7.23
C LEU A 96 3.11 1.61 7.84
N TRP A 97 4.12 1.06 7.17
CA TRP A 97 4.92 -0.07 7.69
C TRP A 97 5.50 0.26 9.06
N ALA A 98 6.19 1.40 9.18
CA ALA A 98 6.77 1.84 10.44
C ALA A 98 5.70 2.04 11.52
N GLN A 99 4.55 2.61 11.17
CA GLN A 99 3.45 2.86 12.10
C GLN A 99 2.83 1.57 12.65
N VAL A 100 2.58 0.56 11.82
CA VAL A 100 1.87 -0.66 12.25
C VAL A 100 2.79 -1.73 12.83
N THR A 101 4.05 -1.80 12.40
CA THR A 101 4.99 -2.83 12.85
C THR A 101 5.78 -2.42 14.09
N GLY A 102 5.97 -1.12 14.32
CA GLY A 102 6.82 -0.62 15.41
C GLY A 102 8.25 -1.16 15.34
N ASP A 103 8.84 -1.46 16.49
CA ASP A 103 10.24 -1.89 16.60
C ASP A 103 10.48 -3.36 16.15
N ASP A 104 9.43 -4.19 16.16
CA ASP A 104 9.55 -5.63 15.87
C ASP A 104 9.49 -5.95 14.36
N ALA A 105 9.30 -4.94 13.51
CA ALA A 105 9.18 -5.07 12.05
C ALA A 105 8.21 -6.18 11.61
N THR A 106 7.19 -6.46 12.42
CA THR A 106 6.22 -7.54 12.21
C THR A 106 4.82 -6.95 12.08
N PRO A 107 4.12 -7.16 10.94
CA PRO A 107 2.74 -6.71 10.74
C PRO A 107 1.77 -7.28 11.79
N PRO A 108 0.87 -6.48 12.36
CA PRO A 108 -0.18 -6.97 13.24
C PRO A 108 -1.13 -7.91 12.52
N ALA A 109 -1.57 -8.96 13.21
CA ALA A 109 -2.62 -9.84 12.70
C ALA A 109 -3.92 -9.07 12.44
N ARG A 110 -4.67 -9.49 11.40
CA ARG A 110 -5.87 -8.78 10.90
C ARG A 110 -6.94 -8.50 11.96
N TYR A 111 -7.09 -9.38 12.95
CA TYR A 111 -8.09 -9.22 14.02
C TYR A 111 -7.75 -8.14 15.07
N ARG A 112 -6.53 -7.57 15.03
CA ARG A 112 -6.11 -6.47 15.91
C ARG A 112 -6.56 -5.11 15.41
N TYR A 113 -6.85 -5.01 14.11
CA TYR A 113 -7.42 -3.80 13.54
C TYR A 113 -8.90 -3.70 13.88
N GLY A 114 -9.33 -2.50 14.24
CA GLY A 114 -10.72 -2.15 14.37
C GLY A 114 -11.07 -0.89 13.59
N MET A 115 -12.36 -0.61 13.49
CA MET A 115 -12.87 0.56 12.81
C MET A 115 -14.03 1.16 13.59
N THR A 116 -13.94 2.45 13.86
CA THR A 116 -15.05 3.24 14.39
C THR A 116 -15.72 3.95 13.23
N VAL A 117 -17.04 3.75 13.08
CA VAL A 117 -17.84 4.43 12.06
C VAL A 117 -18.75 5.44 12.73
N THR A 118 -18.69 6.68 12.27
CA THR A 118 -19.53 7.79 12.70
C THR A 118 -20.29 8.37 11.48
N PRO A 119 -21.28 9.24 11.70
CA PRO A 119 -21.91 9.97 10.59
C PRO A 119 -20.92 10.81 9.75
N ASP A 120 -19.78 11.20 10.33
CA ASP A 120 -18.78 12.06 9.68
C ASP A 120 -17.72 11.26 8.92
N GLY A 121 -17.64 9.94 9.13
CA GLY A 121 -16.69 9.07 8.44
C GLY A 121 -16.33 7.81 9.20
N SER A 122 -15.21 7.19 8.82
CA SER A 122 -14.67 6.00 9.46
C SER A 122 -13.22 6.22 9.85
N THR A 123 -12.85 5.79 11.06
CA THR A 123 -11.48 5.82 11.57
C THR A 123 -11.02 4.40 11.87
N VAL A 124 -9.89 4.00 11.31
CA VAL A 124 -9.23 2.72 11.60
C VAL A 124 -8.30 2.91 12.80
N TRP A 125 -8.18 1.87 13.63
CA TRP A 125 -7.33 1.88 14.81
C TRP A 125 -6.73 0.50 15.04
N LEU A 126 -5.65 0.46 15.81
CA LEU A 126 -4.94 -0.76 16.19
C LEU A 126 -5.09 -1.03 17.69
N ASP A 127 -5.58 -2.21 18.05
CA ASP A 127 -5.88 -2.70 19.41
C ASP A 127 -6.95 -1.94 20.20
N ASP A 128 -6.90 -0.61 20.21
CA ASP A 128 -7.79 0.27 20.96
C ASP A 128 -8.26 1.45 20.10
N PRO A 129 -9.54 1.87 20.20
CA PRO A 129 -10.07 3.03 19.47
C PRO A 129 -9.33 4.36 19.69
N GLY A 130 -8.54 4.51 20.76
CA GLY A 130 -7.68 5.66 21.01
C GLY A 130 -6.35 5.65 20.23
N SER A 131 -5.98 4.51 19.63
CA SER A 131 -4.76 4.31 18.83
C SER A 131 -5.09 4.36 17.34
N THR A 132 -5.50 5.54 16.86
CA THR A 132 -5.93 5.74 15.46
C THR A 132 -4.76 5.66 14.49
N LEU A 133 -5.01 5.05 13.33
CA LEU A 133 -4.06 4.94 12.22
C LEU A 133 -4.29 6.02 11.16
#